data_AF-A0ABD5Q967-F1
#
_entry.id   AF-A0ABD5Q967-F1
#
_cell.length_a   1.000
_cell.length_b   1.000
_cell.length_c   1.000
_cell.angle_alpha   90.00
_cell.angle_beta   90.00
_cell.angle_gamma   90.00
#
_symmetry.space_group_name_H-M   'P 1'
#
loop_
_entity.id
_entity.type
_entity.pdbx_description
1 polymer ?
#
loop_
_entity_poly.entity_id
_entity_poly.type
_entity_poly.pdbx_seq_one_letter_code
_entity_poly.pdbx_strand_id
1 'polypeptide(L)'
;MDENVHPAHISAVESVDHDVRRVEEMLRKGASDQEVLEAARNTDRIVLTYDRKDFSTVSDHSGVFIADELMEPHEVRRAISDVNRAYPTLDNVVEFLTDWV
;
A
#
# COMPACT_ATOMS: atom_id res chain seq x y z
N MET A 1 5.03 3.04 0.83
CA MET A 1 5.05 2.43 -0.51
C MET A 1 6.36 1.74 -0.73
N ASP A 2 6.32 0.49 -1.17
CA ASP A 2 7.49 -0.33 -1.48
C ASP A 2 8.44 0.37 -2.48
N GLU A 3 9.73 0.04 -2.42
CA GLU A 3 10.81 0.60 -3.24
C GLU A 3 10.56 0.41 -4.76
N ASN A 4 9.80 -0.62 -5.12
CA ASN A 4 9.53 -0.97 -6.52
C ASN A 4 8.28 -0.29 -7.10
N VAL A 5 7.53 0.50 -6.32
CA VAL A 5 6.30 1.16 -6.81
C VAL A 5 6.61 2.24 -7.84
N HIS A 6 5.93 2.18 -9.00
CA HIS A 6 6.18 3.08 -10.11
C HIS A 6 5.85 4.54 -9.72
N PRO A 7 6.69 5.53 -10.06
CA PRO A 7 6.46 6.94 -9.69
C PRO A 7 5.09 7.48 -10.09
N ALA A 8 4.53 7.01 -11.21
CA ALA A 8 3.20 7.41 -11.66
C ALA A 8 2.09 6.97 -10.70
N HIS A 9 2.20 5.81 -10.05
CA HIS A 9 1.25 5.35 -9.04
C HIS A 9 1.35 6.18 -7.77
N ILE A 10 2.57 6.53 -7.36
CA ILE A 10 2.81 7.43 -6.22
C ILE A 10 2.11 8.77 -6.45
N SER A 11 2.35 9.42 -7.59
CA SER A 11 1.73 10.72 -7.90
C SER A 11 0.20 10.64 -7.99
N ALA A 12 -0.36 9.53 -8.47
CA ALA A 12 -1.81 9.34 -8.51
C ALA A 12 -2.43 9.22 -7.11
N VAL A 13 -1.75 8.58 -6.16
CA VAL A 13 -2.22 8.46 -4.78
C VAL A 13 -2.00 9.77 -3.99
N GLU A 14 -0.84 10.42 -4.16
CA GLU A 14 -0.55 11.74 -3.55
C GLU A 14 -1.56 12.82 -3.97
N SER A 15 -2.10 12.73 -5.19
CA SER A 15 -3.09 13.69 -5.69
C SER A 15 -4.43 13.67 -4.94
N VAL A 16 -4.65 12.69 -4.04
CA VAL A 16 -5.90 12.49 -3.31
C VAL A 16 -5.69 12.59 -1.80
N ASP A 17 -5.11 13.71 -1.31
CA ASP A 17 -4.96 14.06 0.13
C ASP A 17 -4.49 12.90 1.05
N HIS A 18 -3.82 11.90 0.47
CA HIS A 18 -3.26 10.75 1.15
C HIS A 18 -1.79 11.06 1.35
N ASP A 19 -1.34 10.98 2.61
CA ASP A 19 0.07 11.16 2.95
C ASP A 19 0.85 9.90 2.51
N VAL A 20 1.40 9.97 1.31
CA VAL A 20 2.21 8.91 0.72
C VAL A 20 3.67 9.08 1.12
N ARG A 21 4.25 8.01 1.67
CA ARG A 21 5.68 7.95 2.01
C ARG A 21 6.30 6.73 1.36
N ARG A 22 7.46 6.91 0.74
CA ARG A 22 8.24 5.76 0.26
C ARG A 22 8.88 5.04 1.43
N VAL A 23 8.92 3.71 1.36
CA VAL A 23 9.58 2.87 2.37
C VAL A 23 11.06 3.24 2.43
N GLU A 24 11.71 3.55 1.30
CA GLU A 24 13.10 4.03 1.26
C GLU A 24 13.34 5.38 1.97
N GLU A 25 12.29 6.20 2.12
CA GLU A 25 12.37 7.49 2.84
C GLU A 25 12.14 7.31 4.34
N MET A 26 11.53 6.20 4.76
CA MET A 26 11.22 5.88 6.15
C MET A 26 12.17 4.86 6.77
N LEU A 27 12.75 3.98 5.95
CA LEU A 27 13.58 2.88 6.35
C LEU A 27 14.82 2.80 5.46
N ARG A 28 15.89 2.20 5.99
CA ARG A 28 17.11 1.92 5.23
C ARG A 28 16.79 0.99 4.05
N LYS A 29 17.52 1.13 2.96
CA LYS A 29 17.46 0.20 1.82
C LYS A 29 17.67 -1.24 2.28
N GLY A 30 16.80 -2.16 1.83
CA GLY A 30 16.81 -3.57 2.25
C GLY A 30 16.20 -3.81 3.64
N ALA A 31 15.28 -2.96 4.08
CA ALA A 31 14.43 -3.26 5.23
C ALA A 31 13.58 -4.51 4.96
N SER A 32 13.45 -5.36 5.97
CA SER A 32 12.58 -6.54 5.91
C SER A 32 11.11 -6.16 5.90
N ASP A 33 10.25 -7.04 5.40
CA ASP A 33 8.80 -6.83 5.37
C ASP A 33 8.24 -6.54 6.76
N GLN A 34 8.80 -7.17 7.79
CA GLN A 34 8.40 -6.92 9.17
C GLN A 34 8.80 -5.51 9.64
N GLU A 35 9.99 -5.00 9.27
CA GLU A 35 10.37 -3.61 9.53
C GLU A 35 9.41 -2.64 8.82
N VAL A 36 8.96 -2.97 7.61
CA VAL A 36 7.97 -2.17 6.85
C VAL A 36 6.61 -2.15 7.55
N LEU A 37 6.10 -3.31 7.96
CA LEU A 37 4.80 -3.42 8.66
C LEU A 37 4.84 -2.72 10.01
N GLU A 38 5.91 -2.87 10.79
CA GLU A 38 6.09 -2.19 12.08
C GLU A 38 6.15 -0.67 11.90
N ALA A 39 6.88 -0.17 10.89
CA ALA A 39 6.95 1.26 10.60
C ALA A 39 5.60 1.82 10.15
N ALA A 40 4.89 1.09 9.29
CA ALA A 40 3.55 1.45 8.83
C ALA A 40 2.57 1.53 10.00
N ARG A 41 2.56 0.51 10.88
CA ARG A 41 1.74 0.49 12.10
C ARG A 41 2.07 1.63 13.05
N ASN A 42 3.35 1.87 13.34
CA ASN A 42 3.79 2.92 14.26
C ASN A 42 3.44 4.34 13.78
N THR A 43 3.15 4.48 12.49
CA THR A 43 2.79 5.77 11.87
C THR A 43 1.34 5.82 11.41
N ASP A 44 0.54 4.77 11.70
CA ASP A 44 -0.84 4.60 11.28
C ASP A 44 -1.03 4.74 9.76
N ARG A 45 -0.25 3.97 8.99
CA ARG A 45 -0.20 4.01 7.52
C ARG A 45 -0.47 2.66 6.90
N ILE A 46 -1.08 2.71 5.72
CA ILE A 46 -1.30 1.54 4.86
C ILE A 46 -0.04 1.28 4.03
N VAL A 47 0.30 0.00 3.85
CA VAL A 47 1.36 -0.41 2.92
C VAL A 47 0.76 -0.60 1.53
N LEU A 48 1.37 0.02 0.51
CA LEU A 48 1.14 -0.33 -0.90
C LEU A 48 2.41 -1.01 -1.44
N THR A 49 2.25 -2.21 -1.98
CA THR A 49 3.33 -3.05 -2.53
C THR A 49 2.87 -3.77 -3.80
N TYR A 50 3.83 -4.28 -4.58
CA TYR A 50 3.60 -5.24 -5.65
C TYR A 50 3.94 -6.69 -5.23
N ASP A 51 4.57 -6.88 -4.06
CA ASP A 51 4.95 -8.20 -3.57
C ASP A 51 3.74 -8.93 -2.97
N ARG A 52 3.03 -9.61 -3.85
CA ARG A 52 1.90 -10.47 -3.48
C ARG A 52 2.32 -11.60 -2.53
N LYS A 53 3.50 -12.18 -2.75
CA LYS A 53 3.85 -13.44 -2.08
C LYS A 53 4.14 -13.19 -0.62
N ASP A 54 4.88 -12.14 -0.32
CA ASP A 54 5.40 -11.90 1.01
C ASP A 54 4.40 -11.11 1.89
N PHE A 55 3.46 -10.38 1.27
CA PHE A 55 2.47 -9.57 1.99
C PHE A 55 1.02 -10.11 2.01
N SER A 56 0.68 -11.18 1.27
CA SER A 56 -0.72 -11.66 1.20
C SER A 56 -1.24 -12.38 2.45
N THR A 57 -0.36 -12.79 3.36
CA THR A 57 -0.70 -13.59 4.56
C THR A 57 -0.27 -12.91 5.86
N VAL A 58 0.17 -11.65 5.79
CA VAL A 58 0.63 -10.89 6.94
C VAL A 58 -0.53 -10.51 7.86
N SER A 59 -0.20 -10.18 9.11
CA SER A 59 -1.17 -9.76 10.12
C SER A 59 -0.55 -8.70 11.03
N ASP A 60 -1.37 -8.10 11.89
CA ASP A 60 -0.98 -7.07 12.86
C ASP A 60 -0.46 -5.77 12.22
N HIS A 61 -1.20 -5.26 11.24
CA HIS A 61 -0.88 -4.06 10.45
C HIS A 61 -2.08 -3.13 10.26
N SER A 62 -1.84 -1.86 9.94
CA SER A 62 -2.89 -0.85 9.67
C SER A 62 -3.55 -0.98 8.28
N GLY A 63 -3.10 -1.95 7.47
CA GLY A 63 -3.67 -2.28 6.17
C GLY A 63 -2.59 -2.52 5.12
N VAL A 64 -2.86 -3.42 4.17
CA VAL A 64 -1.95 -3.75 3.07
C VAL A 64 -2.73 -3.82 1.77
N PHE A 65 -2.30 -3.04 0.80
CA PHE A 65 -2.79 -3.05 -0.57
C PHE A 65 -1.72 -3.62 -1.48
N ILE A 66 -2.11 -4.62 -2.26
CA ILE A 66 -1.26 -5.30 -3.23
C ILE A 66 -1.74 -4.89 -4.62
N ALA A 67 -0.95 -4.06 -5.30
CA ALA A 67 -1.20 -3.64 -6.66
C ALA A 67 -0.49 -4.53 -7.68
N ASP A 68 -0.92 -4.47 -8.93
CA ASP A 68 -0.17 -5.01 -10.06
C ASP A 68 0.60 -3.88 -10.75
N GLU A 69 1.84 -4.17 -11.20
CA GLU A 69 2.69 -3.22 -11.91
C GLU A 69 2.06 -2.69 -13.21
N LEU A 70 1.17 -3.47 -13.81
CA LEU A 70 0.47 -3.16 -15.06
C LEU A 70 -0.78 -2.31 -14.87
N MET A 71 -1.24 -2.10 -13.63
CA MET A 71 -2.39 -1.22 -13.40
C MET A 71 -2.07 0.17 -13.90
N GLU A 72 -3.07 0.87 -14.43
CA GLU A 72 -2.92 2.28 -14.72
C GLU A 72 -3.02 3.11 -13.43
N PRO A 73 -2.36 4.28 -13.34
CA PRO A 73 -2.37 5.08 -12.12
C PRO A 73 -3.78 5.47 -11.62
N HIS A 74 -4.71 5.69 -12.55
CA HIS A 74 -6.09 6.03 -12.23
C HIS A 74 -6.88 4.83 -11.66
N GLU A 75 -6.51 3.61 -12.05
CA GLU A 75 -7.09 2.35 -11.56
C GLU A 75 -6.66 2.10 -10.12
N VAL A 76 -5.36 2.24 -9.82
CA VAL A 76 -4.82 2.16 -8.45
C VAL A 76 -5.54 3.14 -7.52
N ARG A 77 -5.67 4.40 -7.95
CA ARG A 77 -6.35 5.45 -7.19
C ARG A 77 -7.83 5.11 -6.94
N ARG A 78 -8.53 4.61 -7.96
CA ARG A 78 -9.94 4.23 -7.85
C ARG A 78 -10.12 3.05 -6.89
N ALA A 79 -9.31 2.01 -7.04
CA ALA A 79 -9.34 0.82 -6.19
C ALA A 79 -9.16 1.19 -4.71
N ILE A 80 -8.15 2.00 -4.39
CA ILE A 80 -7.92 2.50 -3.01
C ILE A 80 -9.15 3.23 -2.46
N SER A 81 -9.76 4.12 -3.26
CA SER A 81 -10.96 4.84 -2.84
C SER A 81 -12.16 3.92 -2.61
N ASP A 82 -12.31 2.89 -3.42
CA ASP A 82 -13.40 1.92 -3.30
C ASP A 82 -13.21 1.00 -2.08
N VAL A 83 -11.98 0.54 -1.81
CA VAL A 83 -11.61 -0.20 -0.60
C VAL A 83 -11.87 0.64 0.66
N ASN A 84 -11.38 1.89 0.70
CA ASN A 84 -11.58 2.81 1.83
C ASN A 84 -13.06 3.08 2.12
N ARG A 85 -13.93 3.00 1.11
CA ARG A 85 -15.38 3.18 1.27
C ARG A 85 -16.07 1.89 1.74
N ALA A 86 -15.54 0.73 1.37
CA ALA A 86 -16.12 -0.56 1.72
C ALA A 86 -15.83 -0.97 3.17
N TYR A 87 -14.67 -0.59 3.68
CA TYR A 87 -14.20 -0.98 5.02
C TYR A 87 -14.34 0.17 6.03
N PRO A 88 -15.00 -0.05 7.18
CA PRO A 88 -15.06 0.95 8.26
C PRO A 88 -13.69 1.22 8.91
N THR A 89 -12.80 0.23 8.89
CA THR A 89 -11.39 0.28 9.32
C THR A 89 -10.58 -0.66 8.43
N LEU A 90 -9.30 -0.34 8.22
CA LEU A 90 -8.35 -1.13 7.43
C LEU A 90 -7.39 -1.95 8.29
N ASP A 91 -7.58 -1.94 9.61
CA ASP A 91 -6.80 -2.76 10.53
C ASP A 91 -6.86 -4.22 10.12
N ASN A 92 -5.69 -4.79 9.86
CA ASN A 92 -5.51 -6.18 9.44
C ASN A 92 -6.23 -6.55 8.12
N VAL A 93 -6.55 -5.56 7.27
CA VAL A 93 -7.11 -5.75 5.92
C VAL A 93 -5.99 -5.91 4.91
N VAL A 94 -6.06 -6.97 4.11
CA VAL A 94 -5.18 -7.21 2.96
C VAL A 94 -6.04 -7.29 1.71
N GLU A 95 -5.82 -6.41 0.74
CA GLU A 95 -6.62 -6.34 -0.48
C GLU A 95 -5.75 -6.33 -1.75
N PHE A 96 -6.21 -7.06 -2.76
CA PHE A 96 -5.63 -7.02 -4.10
C PHE A 96 -6.35 -5.95 -4.91
N LEU A 97 -5.66 -4.87 -5.26
CA LEU A 97 -6.29 -3.73 -5.94
C LEU A 97 -6.82 -4.09 -7.34
N THR A 98 -6.30 -5.16 -7.95
CA THR A 98 -6.80 -5.73 -9.20
C THR A 98 -8.24 -6.25 -9.10
N ASP A 99 -8.71 -6.59 -7.90
CA ASP A 99 -10.06 -7.13 -7.70
C ASP A 99 -11.13 -6.01 -7.62
N TRP A 100 -10.69 -4.75 -7.66
CA TRP A 100 -11.53 -3.56 -7.49
C TRP A 100 -11.67 -2.71 -8.76
N VAL A 101 -11.07 -3.13 -9.87
CA VAL A 101 -11.00 -2.37 -11.13
C VAL A 101 -11.92 -2.90 -12.21
#